data_AF-A0A7K8IM86-F1
#
_entry.id   AF-A0A7K8IM86-F1
#
_cell.length_a   1.000
_cell.length_b   1.000
_cell.length_c   1.000
_cell.angle_alpha   90.00
_cell.angle_beta   90.00
_cell.angle_gamma   90.00
#
_symmetry.space_group_name_H-M   'P 1'
#
loop_
_entity.id
_entity.type
_entity.pdbx_description
1 polymer ?
#
loop_
_entity_poly.entity_id
_entity_poly.type
_entity_poly.pdbx_seq_one_letter_code
_entity_poly.pdbx_strand_id
1 'polypeptide(L)'
;ACSAFSFFSCEECLKNVSCLFFFTNKTCIDYPVFFIFPSSSLCSLFFSRWGVCWINFEALIIALFFVAGLILVSITFFCCYCCYCRR
;
A
#
# COMPACT_ATOMS: atom_id res chain seq x y z
N ALA A 1 5.21 1.24 22.11
CA ALA A 1 6.15 1.36 20.98
C ALA A 1 6.17 0.03 20.24
N CYS A 2 5.97 0.07 18.92
CA CYS A 2 5.92 -1.16 18.09
C CYS A 2 7.25 -1.95 18.10
N SER A 3 8.36 -1.30 18.45
CA SER A 3 9.69 -1.92 18.59
C SER A 3 9.76 -3.10 19.56
N ALA A 4 8.86 -3.18 20.54
CA ALA A 4 8.77 -4.30 21.49
C ALA A 4 8.40 -5.63 20.82
N PHE A 5 7.83 -5.58 19.61
CA PHE A 5 7.43 -6.77 18.83
C PHE A 5 8.45 -7.12 17.74
N SER A 6 9.65 -6.55 17.80
CA SER A 6 10.76 -7.01 16.94
C SER A 6 11.03 -8.48 17.23
N PHE A 7 11.30 -9.27 16.19
CA PHE A 7 11.47 -10.74 16.21
C PHE A 7 10.18 -11.59 16.40
N PHE A 8 9.01 -10.98 16.56
CA PHE A 8 7.73 -11.71 16.58
C PHE A 8 7.17 -11.98 15.18
N SER A 9 6.11 -12.79 15.11
CA SER A 9 5.37 -13.04 13.89
C SER A 9 4.78 -11.73 13.32
N CYS A 10 4.61 -11.69 12.00
CA CYS A 10 4.05 -10.54 11.33
C CYS A 10 2.62 -10.20 11.85
N GLU A 11 1.84 -11.22 12.24
CA GLU A 11 0.50 -11.05 12.80
C GLU A 11 0.52 -10.40 14.19
N GLU A 12 1.52 -10.72 15.02
CA GLU A 12 1.71 -10.07 16.32
C GLU A 12 2.04 -8.57 16.17
N CYS A 13 2.93 -8.23 15.24
CA CYS A 13 3.34 -6.85 14.98
C CYS A 13 2.21 -6.02 14.34
N LEU A 14 1.46 -6.60 13.40
CA LEU A 14 0.38 -5.92 12.68
C LEU A 14 -0.97 -5.92 13.38
N LYS A 15 -1.04 -6.36 14.65
CA LYS A 15 -2.24 -6.15 15.49
C LYS A 15 -2.65 -4.68 15.57
N ASN A 16 -1.69 -3.76 15.45
CA ASN A 16 -1.93 -2.34 15.44
C ASN A 16 -1.56 -1.73 14.08
N VAL A 17 -2.50 -1.02 13.47
CA VAL A 17 -2.34 -0.40 12.13
C VAL A 17 -1.31 0.74 12.10
N SER A 18 -0.91 1.23 13.27
CA SER A 18 0.17 2.21 13.43
C SER A 18 1.56 1.57 13.42
N CYS A 19 1.66 0.24 13.39
CA CYS A 19 2.91 -0.49 13.31
C CYS A 19 3.20 -0.96 11.89
N LEU A 20 4.49 -1.08 11.56
CA LEU A 20 4.98 -1.56 10.29
C LEU A 20 5.99 -2.69 10.52
N PHE A 21 5.83 -3.78 9.77
CA PHE A 21 6.70 -4.97 9.88
C PHE A 21 7.62 -5.09 8.67
N PHE A 22 8.92 -5.25 8.94
CA PHE A 22 9.93 -5.56 7.93
C PHE A 22 10.25 -7.06 7.91
N PHE A 23 9.97 -7.71 6.79
CA PHE A 23 10.24 -9.14 6.66
C PHE A 23 11.74 -9.46 6.57
N THR A 24 12.55 -8.57 5.98
CA THR A 24 14.00 -8.78 5.74
C THR A 24 14.80 -8.89 7.04
N ASN A 25 14.52 -8.03 8.02
CA ASN A 25 15.22 -8.00 9.32
C ASN A 25 14.34 -8.46 10.48
N LYS A 26 13.09 -8.88 10.22
CA LYS A 26 12.08 -9.22 11.25
C LYS A 26 11.91 -8.13 12.31
N THR A 27 11.98 -6.87 11.90
CA THR A 27 11.87 -5.71 12.78
C THR A 27 10.47 -5.11 12.69
N CYS A 28 9.91 -4.71 13.84
CA CYS A 28 8.62 -4.03 13.94
C CYS A 28 8.90 -2.59 14.38
N ILE A 29 8.42 -1.60 13.63
CA ILE A 29 8.63 -0.18 13.96
C ILE A 29 7.32 0.59 13.93
N ASP A 30 7.27 1.72 14.61
CA ASP A 30 6.14 2.65 14.51
C ASP A 30 6.14 3.28 13.10
N TYR A 31 5.00 3.25 12.41
CA TYR A 31 4.87 3.79 11.05
C TYR A 31 4.97 5.33 11.10
N PRO A 32 5.94 5.94 10.42
CA PRO A 32 6.02 7.40 10.36
C PRO A 32 4.85 7.92 9.50
N VAL A 33 3.86 8.53 10.16
CA VAL A 33 2.62 9.06 9.56
C VAL A 33 2.87 10.07 8.43
N PHE A 34 4.09 10.60 8.33
CA PHE A 34 4.51 11.58 7.35
C PHE A 34 4.89 10.98 5.98
N PHE A 35 5.17 9.68 5.90
CA PHE A 35 5.65 9.04 4.67
C PHE A 35 4.76 7.87 4.26
N ILE A 36 3.92 8.11 3.25
CA ILE A 36 3.08 7.08 2.61
C ILE A 36 3.91 5.87 2.16
N PHE A 37 5.14 6.14 1.71
CA PHE A 37 6.13 5.12 1.37
C PHE A 37 7.38 5.27 2.25
N PRO A 38 7.75 4.25 3.04
CA PRO A 38 9.04 4.27 3.72
C PRO A 38 10.16 4.38 2.69
N SER A 39 11.16 5.24 2.94
CA SER A 39 12.25 5.48 2.00
C SER A 39 12.92 4.18 1.56
N SER A 40 13.18 4.05 0.26
CA SER A 40 13.86 2.91 -0.37
C SER A 40 15.27 2.65 0.17
N SER A 41 15.85 3.61 0.91
CA SER A 41 17.09 3.47 1.65
C SER A 41 16.99 2.56 2.88
N LEU A 42 15.79 2.27 3.39
CA LEU A 42 15.58 1.47 4.61
C LEU A 42 15.22 0.00 4.33
N CYS A 43 14.72 -0.33 3.14
CA CYS A 43 14.60 -1.67 2.56
C CYS A 43 13.87 -1.60 1.21
N SER A 44 13.95 -2.66 0.41
CA SER A 44 13.10 -2.81 -0.78
C SER A 44 11.62 -2.77 -0.36
N LEU A 45 10.84 -1.86 -0.96
CA LEU A 45 9.41 -1.61 -0.70
C LEU A 45 8.55 -2.89 -0.69
N PHE A 46 9.04 -3.95 -1.33
CA PHE A 46 8.44 -5.28 -1.40
C PHE A 46 8.28 -6.01 -0.06
N PHE A 47 9.14 -5.76 0.91
CA PHE A 47 9.17 -6.53 2.18
C PHE A 47 8.44 -5.85 3.33
N SER A 48 7.91 -4.64 3.09
CA SER A 48 7.19 -3.85 4.08
C SER A 48 5.70 -4.22 4.03
N ARG A 49 5.17 -4.74 5.13
CA ARG A 49 3.75 -5.11 5.27
C ARG A 49 3.05 -4.10 6.16
N TRP A 50 1.86 -3.65 5.76
CA TRP A 50 1.06 -2.67 6.48
C TRP A 50 -0.39 -3.15 6.65
N GLY A 51 -0.92 -3.04 7.86
CA GLY A 51 -2.27 -3.47 8.23
C GLY A 51 -2.44 -4.98 8.29
N VAL A 52 -2.09 -5.71 7.23
CA VAL A 52 -2.16 -7.17 7.16
C VAL A 52 -0.92 -7.78 6.53
N CYS A 53 -0.61 -9.02 6.91
CA CYS A 53 0.62 -9.69 6.49
C CYS A 53 0.69 -10.07 5.02
N TRP A 54 -0.43 -10.10 4.31
CA TRP A 54 -0.47 -10.59 2.93
C TRP A 54 -0.57 -9.45 1.90
N ILE A 55 -0.75 -8.21 2.35
CA ILE A 55 -0.80 -7.02 1.50
C ILE A 55 0.57 -6.36 1.46
N ASN A 56 1.14 -6.30 0.26
CA ASN A 56 2.40 -5.60 -0.03
C ASN A 56 2.11 -4.21 -0.60
N PHE A 57 3.03 -3.26 -0.41
CA PHE A 57 2.93 -1.93 -1.01
C PHE A 57 2.87 -1.95 -2.54
N GLU A 58 3.55 -2.89 -3.19
CA GLU A 58 3.46 -3.07 -4.65
C GLU A 58 2.02 -3.35 -5.09
N ALA A 59 1.35 -4.29 -4.43
CA ALA A 59 -0.03 -4.65 -4.75
C ALA A 59 -0.99 -3.46 -4.54
N LEU A 60 -0.76 -2.67 -3.48
CA LEU A 60 -1.53 -1.44 -3.23
C LEU A 60 -1.34 -0.41 -4.35
N ILE A 61 -0.10 -0.19 -4.79
CA ILE A 61 0.20 0.76 -5.89
C ILE A 61 -0.48 0.31 -7.18
N ILE A 62 -0.35 -0.97 -7.54
CA ILE A 62 -0.98 -1.53 -8.74
C ILE A 62 -2.50 -1.34 -8.69
N ALA A 63 -3.12 -1.65 -7.54
CA ALA A 63 -4.56 -1.48 -7.35
C ALA A 63 -5.00 -0.02 -7.53
N LEU A 64 -4.26 0.95 -6.99
CA LEU A 64 -4.54 2.38 -7.16
C LEU A 64 -4.48 2.81 -8.63
N PHE A 65 -3.46 2.37 -9.37
CA PHE A 65 -3.37 2.65 -10.81
C PHE A 65 -4.52 2.02 -11.59
N PHE A 66 -4.92 0.80 -11.24
CA PHE A 66 -6.02 0.11 -11.90
C PHE A 66 -7.36 0.84 -11.70
N VAL A 67 -7.64 1.25 -10.45
CA VAL A 67 -8.85 2.02 -10.11
C VAL A 67 -8.84 3.38 -10.82
N ALA A 68 -7.73 4.12 -10.78
CA ALA A 68 -7.60 5.39 -11.47
C ALA A 68 -7.78 5.24 -13.00
N GLY A 69 -7.18 4.20 -13.58
CA GLY A 69 -7.33 3.87 -15.00
C GLY A 69 -8.77 3.56 -15.39
N LEU A 70 -9.48 2.74 -14.60
CA LEU A 70 -10.90 2.44 -14.83
C LEU A 70 -11.76 3.70 -14.77
N ILE A 71 -11.50 4.61 -13.83
CA ILE A 71 -12.23 5.88 -13.72
C ILE A 71 -11.99 6.73 -14.97
N LEU A 72 -10.74 6.88 -15.42
CA LEU A 72 -10.39 7.64 -16.62
C LEU A 72 -11.02 7.06 -17.89
N VAL A 73 -10.98 5.73 -18.04
CA VAL A 73 -11.60 5.04 -19.18
C VAL A 73 -13.12 5.22 -19.13
N SER A 74 -13.73 5.09 -17.96
CA SER A 74 -15.18 5.26 -17.79
C SER A 74 -15.62 6.67 -18.16
N ILE A 75 -14.89 7.71 -17.70
CA ILE A 75 -15.16 9.11 -18.06
C ILE A 75 -14.95 9.33 -19.55
N THR A 76 -13.85 8.86 -20.12
CA THR A 76 -13.56 9.01 -21.54
C THR A 76 -14.64 8.33 -22.39
N PHE A 77 -15.08 7.14 -22.00
CA PHE A 77 -16.15 6.43 -22.69
C PHE A 77 -17.47 7.19 -22.60
N PHE A 78 -17.89 7.61 -21.40
CA PHE A 78 -19.13 8.39 -21.24
C PHE A 78 -19.08 9.74 -21.96
N CYS A 79 -17.98 10.48 -21.87
CA CYS A 79 -17.87 11.80 -22.47
C CYS A 79 -17.62 11.75 -23.99
N CYS A 80 -16.85 10.80 -24.49
CA CYS A 80 -16.57 10.70 -25.91
C CYS A 80 -17.66 9.90 -26.64
N TYR A 81 -18.03 8.70 -26.20
CA TYR A 81 -19.05 7.92 -26.93
C TYR A 81 -20.46 8.48 -26.77
N CYS A 82 -20.87 8.95 -25.57
CA CYS A 82 -22.24 9.47 -25.44
C CYS A 82 -22.42 10.90 -26.00
N CYS A 83 -21.38 11.74 -26.05
CA CYS A 83 -21.50 13.09 -26.61
C CYS A 83 -21.17 13.17 -28.11
N TYR A 84 -20.29 12.32 -28.66
CA TYR A 84 -20.06 12.29 -30.12
C TYR A 84 -21.11 11.47 -30.87
N CYS A 85 -21.69 10.41 -30.30
CA CYS A 85 -22.70 9.61 -31.00
C CYS A 85 -24.13 10.17 -30.91
N ARG A 86 -24.35 11.21 -30.10
CA ARG A 86 -25.67 11.85 -29.90
C ARG A 86 -25.79 13.22 -30.56
N ARG A 87 -24.79 13.61 -31.34
CA ARG A 87 -24.79 14.78 -32.21
C ARG A 87 -24.85 14.31 -33.65
#